data_AF-E6K8S4-F1
#
_entry.id   AF-E6K8S4-F1
#
_cell.length_a   1.000
_cell.length_b   1.000
_cell.length_c   1.000
_cell.angle_alpha   90.00
_cell.angle_beta   90.00
_cell.angle_gamma   90.00
#
_symmetry.space_group_name_H-M   'P 1'
#
loop_
_entity.id
_entity.type
_entity.pdbx_description
1 polymer ?
#
loop_
_entity_poly.entity_id
_entity_poly.type
_entity_poly.pdbx_seq_one_letter_code
_entity_poly.pdbx_strand_id
1 'polypeptide(L)'
;MTRKELIEQIFTKKSFLCVGLDTDLKKIPEHLLSEEDPLFAFNKAIIDTTAPYCVAYKPNLAFYECYGLKGMVAFERTIVYLKKHYPHHFIIADAKRGDIGNTSKMYARTFFEEYDLDSLTVAPYMGEDSVKPFLEYEGKWVILLALTSNKGAHDFQLIKDAQGERLFEKVLKKSREWGNSENMMYVVGATQGEMFKDIRRYAPEHFLLVPGVGAQGGSLQEVCKYGIIKDCGLLVNSSRGIIYADNGRDFASTAARKAKEMQLQMEEELNNL
;
A
#
# COMPACT_ATOMS: atom_id res chain seq x y z
N MET A 1 0.31 8.28 -11.45
CA MET A 1 -0.06 9.45 -10.62
C MET A 1 1.22 10.07 -10.05
N THR A 2 1.38 11.39 -10.16
CA THR A 2 2.51 12.15 -9.61
C THR A 2 2.33 12.43 -8.11
N ARG A 3 3.39 12.90 -7.43
CA ARG A 3 3.33 13.26 -6.00
C ARG A 3 2.29 14.35 -5.75
N LYS A 4 2.30 15.37 -6.61
CA LYS A 4 1.37 16.50 -6.55
C LYS A 4 -0.09 16.04 -6.66
N GLU A 5 -0.38 15.18 -7.62
CA GLU A 5 -1.73 14.61 -7.81
C GLU A 5 -2.17 13.80 -6.59
N LEU A 6 -1.28 12.98 -6.02
CA LEU A 6 -1.59 12.21 -4.81
C LEU A 6 -1.88 13.12 -3.61
N ILE A 7 -1.07 14.16 -3.40
CA ILE A 7 -1.30 15.17 -2.35
C ILE A 7 -2.65 15.86 -2.56
N GLU A 8 -2.95 16.29 -3.79
CA GLU A 8 -4.23 16.93 -4.12
C GLU A 8 -5.42 16.02 -3.80
N GLN A 9 -5.34 14.72 -4.13
CA GLN A 9 -6.37 13.76 -3.77
C GLN A 9 -6.50 13.58 -2.26
N ILE A 10 -5.39 13.57 -1.51
CA ILE A 10 -5.40 13.45 -0.05
C ILE A 10 -6.18 14.60 0.58
N PHE A 11 -5.88 15.84 0.20
CA PHE A 11 -6.54 17.01 0.77
C PHE A 11 -7.97 17.19 0.24
N THR A 12 -8.24 16.87 -1.02
CA THR A 12 -9.60 16.94 -1.60
C THR A 12 -10.55 15.95 -0.96
N LYS A 13 -10.11 14.70 -0.78
CA LYS A 13 -10.89 13.63 -0.14
C LYS A 13 -10.79 13.66 1.38
N LYS A 14 -9.92 14.50 1.93
CA LYS A 14 -9.56 14.58 3.36
C LYS A 14 -9.25 13.19 3.91
N SER A 15 -8.46 12.44 3.14
CA SER A 15 -8.19 11.03 3.38
C SER A 15 -6.82 10.66 2.85
N PHE A 16 -6.06 9.93 3.66
CA PHE A 16 -4.85 9.23 3.22
C PHE A 16 -5.04 7.71 3.35
N LEU A 17 -6.29 7.26 3.24
CA LEU A 17 -6.67 5.85 3.28
C LEU A 17 -6.28 5.14 1.99
N CYS A 18 -5.63 3.99 2.17
CA CYS A 18 -5.37 2.99 1.15
C CYS A 18 -6.19 1.72 1.47
N VAL A 19 -7.20 1.40 0.66
CA VAL A 19 -8.01 0.19 0.86
C VAL A 19 -7.28 -1.02 0.29
N GLY A 20 -6.99 -2.01 1.13
CA GLY A 20 -6.38 -3.27 0.70
C GLY A 20 -7.41 -4.23 0.13
N LEU A 21 -7.18 -4.70 -1.10
CA LEU A 21 -8.04 -5.67 -1.79
C LEU A 21 -7.46 -7.09 -1.63
N ASP A 22 -7.39 -7.54 -0.38
CA ASP A 22 -6.86 -8.86 -0.03
C ASP A 22 -7.99 -9.91 -0.03
N THR A 23 -8.59 -10.12 -1.20
CA THR A 23 -9.84 -10.88 -1.36
C THR A 23 -9.60 -12.39 -1.29
N ASP A 24 -10.31 -13.05 -0.39
CA ASP A 24 -10.27 -14.48 -0.09
C ASP A 24 -11.69 -15.00 -0.29
N LEU A 25 -11.87 -15.87 -1.29
CA LEU A 25 -13.17 -16.46 -1.63
C LEU A 25 -13.83 -17.19 -0.45
N LYS A 26 -13.07 -17.58 0.57
CA LYS A 26 -13.61 -18.22 1.78
C LYS A 26 -14.29 -17.24 2.73
N LYS A 27 -14.17 -15.93 2.50
CA LYS A 27 -14.65 -14.86 3.39
C LYS A 27 -15.63 -13.90 2.73
N ILE A 28 -15.78 -13.97 1.42
CA ILE A 28 -16.75 -13.14 0.70
C ILE A 28 -18.18 -13.66 0.92
N PRO A 29 -19.21 -12.82 0.73
CA PRO A 29 -20.59 -13.24 0.80
C PRO A 29 -20.92 -14.40 -0.15
N GLU A 30 -21.67 -15.39 0.35
CA GLU A 30 -21.99 -16.62 -0.38
C GLU A 30 -22.69 -16.36 -1.72
N HIS A 31 -23.54 -15.33 -1.79
CA HIS A 31 -24.27 -14.98 -3.00
C HIS A 31 -23.37 -14.53 -4.16
N LEU A 32 -22.11 -14.13 -3.90
CA LEU A 32 -21.16 -13.76 -4.94
C LEU A 32 -20.41 -14.98 -5.49
N LEU A 33 -20.43 -16.13 -4.80
CA LEU A 33 -19.70 -17.33 -5.24
C LEU A 33 -20.27 -17.93 -6.53
N SER A 34 -21.51 -17.58 -6.89
CA SER A 34 -22.14 -17.97 -8.15
C SER A 34 -21.83 -17.05 -9.32
N GLU A 35 -21.14 -15.92 -9.10
CA GLU A 35 -20.68 -15.03 -10.17
C GLU A 35 -19.63 -15.74 -11.04
N GLU A 36 -19.51 -15.34 -12.30
CA GLU A 36 -18.48 -15.87 -13.20
C GLU A 36 -17.06 -15.61 -12.67
N ASP A 37 -16.88 -14.44 -12.05
CA ASP A 37 -15.63 -14.02 -11.39
C ASP A 37 -15.95 -13.41 -10.02
N PRO A 38 -16.07 -14.25 -8.97
CA PRO A 38 -16.44 -13.81 -7.63
C PRO A 38 -15.40 -12.85 -7.01
N LEU A 39 -14.12 -13.02 -7.35
CA LEU A 39 -13.05 -12.13 -6.91
C LEU A 39 -13.27 -10.70 -7.44
N PHE A 40 -13.48 -10.58 -8.75
CA PHE A 40 -13.74 -9.29 -9.38
C PHE A 40 -15.07 -8.70 -8.92
N ALA A 41 -16.14 -9.49 -8.84
CA ALA A 41 -17.45 -9.02 -8.40
C ALA A 41 -17.40 -8.40 -6.99
N PHE A 42 -16.71 -9.09 -6.07
CA PHE A 42 -16.48 -8.56 -4.72
C PHE A 42 -15.63 -7.29 -4.72
N ASN A 43 -14.47 -7.30 -5.41
CA ASN A 43 -13.59 -6.14 -5.50
C ASN A 43 -14.32 -4.92 -6.07
N LYS A 44 -15.09 -5.10 -7.14
CA LYS A 44 -15.87 -4.05 -7.78
C LYS A 44 -16.84 -3.39 -6.79
N ALA A 45 -17.60 -4.20 -6.04
CA ALA A 45 -18.56 -3.69 -5.07
C ALA A 45 -17.88 -2.92 -3.91
N ILE A 46 -16.73 -3.41 -3.43
CA ILE A 46 -15.90 -2.68 -2.46
C ILE A 46 -15.44 -1.36 -3.06
N ILE A 47 -14.81 -1.38 -4.23
CA ILE A 47 -14.28 -0.18 -4.89
C ILE A 47 -15.37 0.87 -5.06
N ASP A 48 -16.53 0.49 -5.61
CA ASP A 48 -17.63 1.40 -5.90
C ASP A 48 -18.15 2.13 -4.66
N THR A 49 -18.11 1.46 -3.52
CA THR A 49 -18.64 2.00 -2.27
C THR A 49 -17.59 2.69 -1.41
N THR A 50 -16.30 2.34 -1.55
CA THR A 50 -15.21 2.95 -0.76
C THR A 50 -14.46 4.08 -1.46
N ALA A 51 -14.56 4.21 -2.79
CA ALA A 51 -13.82 5.22 -3.56
C ALA A 51 -14.01 6.68 -3.11
N PRO A 52 -15.16 7.11 -2.56
CA PRO A 52 -15.29 8.46 -2.00
C PRO A 52 -14.36 8.72 -0.81
N TYR A 53 -13.97 7.68 -0.06
CA TYR A 53 -13.31 7.80 1.25
C TYR A 53 -11.83 7.40 1.25
N CYS A 54 -11.28 6.95 0.12
CA CYS A 54 -9.88 6.56 0.00
C CYS A 54 -9.21 7.22 -1.21
N VAL A 55 -7.89 7.30 -1.16
CA VAL A 55 -7.05 7.82 -2.26
C VAL A 55 -6.34 6.71 -3.02
N ALA A 56 -6.24 5.52 -2.43
CA ALA A 56 -5.49 4.42 -3.02
C ALA A 56 -6.17 3.06 -2.81
N TYR A 57 -5.89 2.14 -3.74
CA TYR A 57 -6.20 0.72 -3.61
C TYR A 57 -4.93 -0.10 -3.71
N LYS A 58 -4.82 -1.12 -2.84
CA LYS A 58 -3.64 -1.99 -2.78
C LYS A 58 -4.04 -3.47 -2.85
N PRO A 59 -4.22 -4.05 -4.05
CA PRO A 59 -4.29 -5.50 -4.20
C PRO A 59 -2.97 -6.17 -3.81
N ASN A 60 -3.05 -7.20 -2.96
CA ASN A 60 -1.90 -8.04 -2.62
C ASN A 60 -1.90 -9.30 -3.49
N LEU A 61 -0.85 -9.46 -4.30
CA LEU A 61 -0.79 -10.48 -5.34
C LEU A 61 -0.96 -11.91 -4.80
N ALA A 62 -0.58 -12.19 -3.55
CA ALA A 62 -0.74 -13.52 -2.96
C ALA A 62 -2.21 -13.99 -2.92
N PHE A 63 -3.17 -13.05 -2.80
CA PHE A 63 -4.62 -13.34 -2.79
C PHE A 63 -5.20 -13.59 -4.18
N TYR A 64 -4.42 -13.34 -5.23
CA TYR A 64 -4.80 -13.58 -6.61
C TYR A 64 -4.02 -14.78 -7.17
N GLU A 65 -2.70 -14.82 -6.98
CA GLU A 65 -1.81 -15.88 -7.43
C GLU A 65 -2.23 -17.27 -6.90
N CYS A 66 -2.77 -17.35 -5.67
CA CYS A 66 -3.20 -18.62 -5.08
C CYS A 66 -4.38 -19.29 -5.82
N TYR A 67 -5.08 -18.56 -6.69
CA TYR A 67 -6.14 -19.06 -7.57
C TYR A 67 -5.65 -19.30 -9.01
N GLY A 68 -4.34 -19.23 -9.26
CA GLY A 68 -3.74 -19.43 -10.57
C GLY A 68 -4.23 -18.42 -11.60
N LEU A 69 -4.44 -18.88 -12.85
CA LEU A 69 -4.86 -18.02 -13.96
C LEU A 69 -6.15 -17.25 -13.67
N LYS A 70 -7.14 -17.90 -13.02
CA LYS A 70 -8.42 -17.25 -12.69
C LYS A 70 -8.23 -16.05 -11.77
N GLY A 71 -7.35 -16.17 -10.78
CA GLY A 71 -7.05 -15.05 -9.89
C GLY A 71 -6.29 -13.93 -10.59
N MET A 72 -5.36 -14.25 -11.49
CA MET A 72 -4.65 -13.23 -12.27
C MET A 72 -5.57 -12.50 -13.26
N VAL A 73 -6.53 -13.19 -13.87
CA VAL A 73 -7.59 -12.55 -14.67
C VAL A 73 -8.42 -11.60 -13.81
N ALA A 74 -8.81 -12.02 -12.60
CA ALA A 74 -9.55 -11.15 -11.67
C ALA A 74 -8.73 -9.93 -11.22
N PHE A 75 -7.42 -10.10 -11.01
CA PHE A 75 -6.49 -9.00 -10.72
C PHE A 75 -6.49 -7.99 -11.86
N GLU A 76 -6.21 -8.44 -13.09
CA GLU A 76 -6.18 -7.59 -14.28
C GLU A 76 -7.50 -6.84 -14.47
N ARG A 77 -8.64 -7.55 -14.39
CA ARG A 77 -9.98 -6.93 -14.46
C ARG A 77 -10.19 -5.88 -13.38
N THR A 78 -9.71 -6.12 -12.16
CA THR A 78 -9.77 -5.15 -11.05
C THR A 78 -8.96 -3.89 -11.38
N ILE A 79 -7.75 -4.04 -11.93
CA ILE A 79 -6.90 -2.91 -12.32
C ILE A 79 -7.54 -2.12 -13.46
N VAL A 80 -7.96 -2.79 -14.55
CA VAL A 80 -8.63 -2.16 -15.68
C VAL A 80 -9.88 -1.39 -15.24
N TYR A 81 -10.66 -1.96 -14.32
CA TYR A 81 -11.84 -1.32 -13.76
C TYR A 81 -11.49 -0.05 -12.98
N LEU A 82 -10.50 -0.11 -12.07
CA LEU A 82 -10.02 1.05 -11.33
C LEU A 82 -9.56 2.17 -12.28
N LYS A 83 -8.73 1.84 -13.26
CA LYS A 83 -8.22 2.84 -14.21
C LYS A 83 -9.32 3.50 -15.05
N LYS A 84 -10.33 2.71 -15.45
CA LYS A 84 -11.44 3.20 -16.27
C LYS A 84 -12.45 4.05 -15.49
N HIS A 85 -12.78 3.65 -14.26
CA HIS A 85 -13.89 4.24 -13.50
C HIS A 85 -13.43 5.18 -12.38
N TYR A 86 -12.19 5.01 -11.91
CA TYR A 86 -11.60 5.74 -10.77
C TYR A 86 -10.17 6.20 -11.11
N PRO A 87 -9.98 6.99 -12.20
CA PRO A 87 -8.65 7.33 -12.73
C PRO A 87 -7.80 8.19 -11.78
N HIS A 88 -8.41 8.75 -10.73
CA HIS A 88 -7.74 9.57 -9.72
C HIS A 88 -7.41 8.78 -8.44
N HIS A 89 -7.52 7.46 -8.45
CA HIS A 89 -7.10 6.61 -7.34
C HIS A 89 -5.75 5.96 -7.62
N PHE A 90 -4.85 6.05 -6.66
CA PHE A 90 -3.52 5.47 -6.74
C PHE A 90 -3.57 3.95 -6.59
N ILE A 91 -2.93 3.23 -7.50
CA ILE A 91 -2.96 1.75 -7.49
C ILE A 91 -1.60 1.18 -7.10
N ILE A 92 -1.60 0.34 -6.06
CA ILE A 92 -0.40 -0.29 -5.52
C ILE A 92 -0.49 -1.80 -5.67
N ALA A 93 0.39 -2.41 -6.47
CA ALA A 93 0.60 -3.85 -6.39
C ALA A 93 1.47 -4.19 -5.19
N ASP A 94 0.87 -4.83 -4.17
CA ASP A 94 1.66 -5.37 -3.07
C ASP A 94 2.23 -6.76 -3.47
N ALA A 95 3.36 -6.73 -4.18
CA ALA A 95 4.00 -7.88 -4.78
C ALA A 95 5.33 -8.29 -4.11
N LYS A 96 5.95 -7.38 -3.35
CA LYS A 96 7.24 -7.55 -2.63
C LYS A 96 8.32 -8.21 -3.49
N ARG A 97 8.41 -7.83 -4.76
CA ARG A 97 9.40 -8.40 -5.69
C ARG A 97 10.81 -7.99 -5.28
N GLY A 98 11.80 -8.78 -5.71
CA GLY A 98 13.21 -8.54 -5.43
C GLY A 98 14.02 -9.66 -6.05
N ASP A 99 14.58 -9.39 -7.22
CA ASP A 99 15.48 -10.28 -7.97
C ASP A 99 16.60 -9.42 -8.56
N ILE A 100 17.55 -9.96 -9.32
CA ILE A 100 18.70 -9.19 -9.83
C ILE A 100 18.66 -9.01 -11.34
N GLY A 101 19.25 -7.89 -11.79
CA GLY A 101 19.54 -7.63 -13.20
C GLY A 101 18.33 -7.80 -14.13
N ASN A 102 18.44 -8.72 -15.10
CA ASN A 102 17.41 -8.91 -16.13
C ASN A 102 16.07 -9.42 -15.56
N THR A 103 16.09 -10.21 -14.49
CA THR A 103 14.84 -10.73 -13.91
C THR A 103 14.01 -9.60 -13.28
N SER A 104 14.65 -8.66 -12.59
CA SER A 104 13.98 -7.47 -12.08
C SER A 104 13.39 -6.59 -13.17
N LYS A 105 14.04 -6.51 -14.34
CA LYS A 105 13.45 -5.83 -15.52
C LYS A 105 12.16 -6.51 -15.99
N MET A 106 12.09 -7.85 -15.97
CA MET A 106 10.86 -8.56 -16.35
C MET A 106 9.73 -8.31 -15.35
N TYR A 107 10.03 -8.22 -14.06
CA TYR A 107 9.04 -7.79 -13.06
C TYR A 107 8.58 -6.35 -13.30
N ALA A 108 9.50 -5.41 -13.50
CA ALA A 108 9.15 -4.02 -13.77
C ALA A 108 8.25 -3.88 -15.00
N ARG A 109 8.59 -4.55 -16.10
CA ARG A 109 7.77 -4.66 -17.30
C ARG A 109 6.38 -5.23 -17.03
N THR A 110 6.29 -6.30 -16.24
CA THR A 110 5.00 -6.92 -15.87
C THR A 110 4.10 -5.92 -15.15
N PHE A 111 4.60 -5.21 -14.14
CA PHE A 111 3.75 -4.32 -13.34
C PHE A 111 3.48 -2.96 -13.98
N PHE A 112 4.43 -2.42 -14.76
CA PHE A 112 4.34 -1.07 -15.29
C PHE A 112 3.96 -0.98 -16.77
N GLU A 113 4.22 -2.00 -17.58
CA GLU A 113 3.77 -2.04 -18.99
C GLU A 113 2.50 -2.87 -19.14
N GLU A 114 2.50 -4.14 -18.68
CA GLU A 114 1.36 -5.04 -18.88
C GLU A 114 0.15 -4.63 -18.03
N TYR A 115 0.33 -4.49 -16.71
CA TYR A 115 -0.76 -4.11 -15.82
C TYR A 115 -0.93 -2.60 -15.65
N ASP A 116 0.04 -1.80 -16.13
CA ASP A 116 0.05 -0.34 -16.10
C ASP A 116 -0.35 0.25 -14.73
N LEU A 117 0.25 -0.27 -13.66
CA LEU A 117 0.04 0.18 -12.28
C LEU A 117 0.78 1.48 -12.00
N ASP A 118 0.36 2.22 -10.96
CA ASP A 118 1.12 3.39 -10.51
C ASP A 118 2.36 2.99 -9.70
N SER A 119 2.30 1.87 -8.98
CA SER A 119 3.33 1.49 -8.03
C SER A 119 3.35 0.01 -7.68
N LEU A 120 4.48 -0.45 -7.13
CA LEU A 120 4.60 -1.78 -6.53
C LEU A 120 5.48 -1.78 -5.28
N THR A 121 5.28 -2.77 -4.40
CA THR A 121 6.20 -3.03 -3.29
C THR A 121 7.41 -3.86 -3.71
N VAL A 122 8.60 -3.48 -3.23
CA VAL A 122 9.90 -4.13 -3.57
C VAL A 122 10.73 -4.39 -2.31
N ALA A 123 11.37 -5.56 -2.24
CA ALA A 123 12.25 -5.96 -1.15
C ALA A 123 13.73 -5.64 -1.49
N PRO A 124 14.44 -4.81 -0.70
CA PRO A 124 15.79 -4.34 -1.04
C PRO A 124 16.92 -5.29 -0.65
N TYR A 125 16.62 -6.51 -0.21
CA TYR A 125 17.61 -7.37 0.46
C TYR A 125 18.86 -7.63 -0.40
N MET A 126 18.67 -7.75 -1.72
CA MET A 126 19.75 -8.05 -2.66
C MET A 126 20.54 -6.82 -3.12
N GLY A 127 20.12 -5.60 -2.74
CA GLY A 127 20.84 -4.36 -3.05
C GLY A 127 20.25 -3.56 -4.21
N GLU A 128 21.02 -2.57 -4.70
CA GLU A 128 20.57 -1.57 -5.69
C GLU A 128 20.05 -2.19 -6.98
N ASP A 129 20.75 -3.18 -7.51
CA ASP A 129 20.44 -3.85 -8.77
C ASP A 129 19.12 -4.63 -8.74
N SER A 130 18.58 -4.88 -7.55
CA SER A 130 17.23 -5.44 -7.35
C SER A 130 16.10 -4.42 -7.33
N VAL A 131 16.43 -3.13 -7.24
CA VAL A 131 15.47 -2.03 -7.09
C VAL A 131 15.50 -1.10 -8.30
N LYS A 132 16.70 -0.77 -8.79
CA LYS A 132 16.93 0.19 -9.87
C LYS A 132 16.11 -0.06 -11.15
N PRO A 133 15.93 -1.31 -11.63
CA PRO A 133 15.09 -1.57 -12.80
C PRO A 133 13.66 -1.03 -12.70
N PHE A 134 13.10 -0.95 -11.48
CA PHE A 134 11.77 -0.40 -11.27
C PHE A 134 11.76 1.13 -11.25
N LEU A 135 12.84 1.76 -10.78
CA LEU A 135 12.98 3.22 -10.69
C LEU A 135 13.25 3.88 -12.04
N GLU A 136 13.65 3.10 -13.06
CA GLU A 136 13.87 3.56 -14.43
C GLU A 136 12.56 3.93 -15.16
N TYR A 137 11.39 3.53 -14.62
CA TYR A 137 10.09 3.86 -15.19
C TYR A 137 9.59 5.22 -14.70
N GLU A 138 9.53 6.19 -15.62
CA GLU A 138 9.03 7.54 -15.33
C GLU A 138 7.56 7.54 -14.89
N GLY A 139 7.24 8.38 -13.90
CA GLY A 139 5.87 8.52 -13.38
C GLY A 139 5.34 7.31 -12.59
N LYS A 140 6.22 6.33 -12.30
CA LYS A 140 5.91 5.15 -11.47
C LYS A 140 6.62 5.23 -10.11
N TRP A 141 6.10 4.49 -9.14
CA TRP A 141 6.63 4.48 -7.77
C TRP A 141 7.09 3.11 -7.31
N VAL A 142 8.23 3.10 -6.62
CA VAL A 142 8.71 1.94 -5.87
C VAL A 142 8.42 2.15 -4.39
N ILE A 143 7.70 1.21 -3.77
CA ILE A 143 7.43 1.22 -2.33
C ILE A 143 8.34 0.19 -1.65
N LEU A 144 9.46 0.66 -1.12
CA LEU A 144 10.53 -0.19 -0.62
C LEU A 144 10.25 -0.71 0.80
N LEU A 145 10.47 -1.99 1.06
CA LEU A 145 10.34 -2.54 2.41
C LEU A 145 11.45 -1.98 3.33
N ALA A 146 11.06 -1.30 4.41
CA ALA A 146 11.98 -0.76 5.41
C ALA A 146 11.82 -1.43 6.78
N LEU A 147 10.70 -1.16 7.48
CA LEU A 147 10.43 -1.70 8.82
C LEU A 147 9.00 -2.21 8.92
N THR A 148 8.78 -3.51 8.82
CA THR A 148 7.44 -4.13 8.77
C THR A 148 6.87 -4.39 10.18
N SER A 149 5.56 -4.62 10.30
CA SER A 149 4.84 -4.79 11.59
C SER A 149 4.84 -6.22 12.16
N ASN A 150 5.36 -7.21 11.42
CA ASN A 150 5.34 -8.60 11.85
C ASN A 150 6.43 -8.91 12.90
N LYS A 151 6.21 -9.93 13.73
CA LYS A 151 7.18 -10.39 14.75
C LYS A 151 8.58 -10.66 14.18
N GLY A 152 8.66 -11.21 12.97
CA GLY A 152 9.94 -11.48 12.28
C GLY A 152 10.73 -10.23 11.87
N ALA A 153 10.20 -9.02 12.03
CA ALA A 153 11.00 -7.80 11.87
C ALA A 153 12.20 -7.76 12.84
N HIS A 154 12.07 -8.39 14.02
CA HIS A 154 13.15 -8.49 15.01
C HIS A 154 14.30 -9.39 14.55
N ASP A 155 14.06 -10.32 13.62
CA ASP A 155 15.08 -11.27 13.17
C ASP A 155 16.21 -10.56 12.42
N PHE A 156 15.90 -9.49 11.67
CA PHE A 156 16.88 -8.78 10.86
C PHE A 156 16.77 -7.25 10.92
N GLN A 157 15.57 -6.69 10.75
CA GLN A 157 15.39 -5.25 10.49
C GLN A 157 15.85 -4.38 11.68
N LEU A 158 15.80 -4.93 12.89
CA LEU A 158 16.19 -4.27 14.14
C LEU A 158 17.59 -4.68 14.63
N ILE A 159 18.32 -5.54 13.92
CA ILE A 159 19.72 -5.85 14.24
C ILE A 159 20.54 -4.56 14.16
N LYS A 160 21.32 -4.30 15.21
CA LYS A 160 22.27 -3.18 15.28
C LYS A 160 23.66 -3.63 14.85
N ASP A 161 24.38 -2.76 14.17
CA ASP A 161 25.80 -2.93 13.93
C ASP A 161 26.66 -2.49 15.15
N ALA A 162 27.98 -2.52 14.99
CA ALA A 162 28.93 -2.10 16.02
C ALA A 162 28.82 -0.60 16.39
N GLN A 163 28.20 0.22 15.54
CA GLN A 163 27.97 1.64 15.75
C GLN A 163 26.56 1.91 16.33
N GLY A 164 25.74 0.87 16.51
CA GLY A 164 24.39 0.96 17.04
C GLY A 164 23.31 1.28 16.00
N GLU A 165 23.67 1.39 14.72
CA GLU A 165 22.73 1.66 13.61
C GLU A 165 21.96 0.39 13.26
N ARG A 166 20.63 0.48 13.20
CA ARG A 166 19.75 -0.63 12.87
C ARG A 166 19.73 -0.90 11.38
N LEU A 167 19.51 -2.15 10.98
CA LEU A 167 19.49 -2.54 9.57
C LEU A 167 18.49 -1.72 8.74
N PHE A 168 17.27 -1.47 9.25
CA PHE A 168 16.29 -0.67 8.51
C PHE A 168 16.78 0.78 8.27
N GLU A 169 17.56 1.35 9.20
CA GLU A 169 18.12 2.71 9.06
C GLU A 169 19.14 2.74 7.92
N LYS A 170 19.99 1.70 7.82
CA LYS A 170 20.92 1.51 6.71
C LYS A 170 20.19 1.39 5.37
N VAL A 171 19.12 0.62 5.32
CA VAL A 171 18.28 0.47 4.11
C VAL A 171 17.71 1.82 3.68
N LEU A 172 17.15 2.61 4.61
CA LEU A 172 16.64 3.95 4.31
C LEU A 172 17.76 4.89 3.83
N LYS A 173 18.91 4.89 4.50
CA LYS A 173 20.04 5.74 4.13
C LYS A 173 20.57 5.39 2.74
N LYS A 174 20.77 4.10 2.45
CA LYS A 174 21.33 3.64 1.17
C LYS A 174 20.37 3.83 0.01
N SER A 175 19.07 3.56 0.20
CA SER A 175 18.07 3.64 -0.86
C SER A 175 17.82 5.06 -1.39
N ARG A 176 18.17 6.09 -0.62
CA ARG A 176 18.16 7.49 -1.06
C ARG A 176 19.21 7.82 -2.13
N GLU A 177 20.20 6.94 -2.30
CA GLU A 177 21.15 7.04 -3.41
C GLU A 177 20.55 6.49 -4.72
N TRP A 178 19.41 5.78 -4.65
CA TRP A 178 18.78 5.10 -5.79
C TRP A 178 17.56 5.86 -6.31
N GLY A 179 16.72 6.39 -5.41
CA GLY A 179 15.51 7.14 -5.75
C GLY A 179 15.28 8.35 -4.83
N ASN A 180 14.15 9.02 -5.00
CA ASN A 180 13.83 10.25 -4.31
C ASN A 180 12.34 10.32 -3.92
N SER A 181 11.91 11.45 -3.34
CA SER A 181 10.55 11.65 -2.83
C SER A 181 9.44 11.72 -3.89
N GLU A 182 9.80 11.69 -5.19
CA GLU A 182 8.88 11.70 -6.34
C GLU A 182 8.70 10.32 -6.99
N ASN A 183 9.56 9.34 -6.69
CA ASN A 183 9.46 7.98 -7.27
C ASN A 183 9.67 6.85 -6.26
N MET A 184 9.96 7.17 -4.99
CA MET A 184 10.16 6.18 -3.93
C MET A 184 9.29 6.49 -2.70
N MET A 185 8.73 5.42 -2.14
CA MET A 185 8.03 5.39 -0.86
C MET A 185 8.61 4.27 0.01
N TYR A 186 8.25 4.23 1.29
CA TYR A 186 8.70 3.17 2.20
C TYR A 186 7.55 2.47 2.91
N VAL A 187 7.62 1.14 3.02
CA VAL A 187 6.70 0.36 3.86
C VAL A 187 7.18 0.42 5.30
N VAL A 188 6.34 0.96 6.18
CA VAL A 188 6.59 1.08 7.61
C VAL A 188 5.37 0.62 8.40
N GLY A 189 5.51 -0.38 9.26
CA GLY A 189 4.41 -0.94 10.03
C GLY A 189 3.84 0.03 11.06
N ALA A 190 2.51 0.06 11.21
CA ALA A 190 1.84 0.94 12.17
C ALA A 190 2.20 0.69 13.64
N THR A 191 2.66 -0.53 13.98
CA THR A 191 2.98 -0.94 15.36
C THR A 191 4.34 -0.44 15.84
N GLN A 192 5.05 0.35 15.04
CA GLN A 192 6.42 0.78 15.34
C GLN A 192 6.49 2.04 16.23
N GLY A 193 5.34 2.70 16.48
CA GLY A 193 5.21 3.80 17.45
C GLY A 193 6.25 4.91 17.25
N GLU A 194 7.04 5.21 18.28
CA GLU A 194 8.06 6.27 18.22
C GLU A 194 9.16 6.04 17.17
N MET A 195 9.36 4.81 16.68
CA MET A 195 10.37 4.54 15.64
C MET A 195 10.09 5.25 14.32
N PHE A 196 8.86 5.76 14.11
CA PHE A 196 8.57 6.68 13.00
C PHE A 196 9.45 7.93 13.03
N LYS A 197 9.88 8.41 14.21
CA LYS A 197 10.86 9.52 14.32
C LYS A 197 12.19 9.16 13.65
N ASP A 198 12.63 7.91 13.84
CA ASP A 198 13.88 7.43 13.24
C ASP A 198 13.72 7.23 11.74
N ILE A 199 12.58 6.69 11.29
CA ILE A 199 12.23 6.64 9.86
C ILE A 199 12.30 8.04 9.25
N ARG A 200 11.63 9.04 9.86
CA ARG A 200 11.55 10.41 9.33
C ARG A 200 12.89 11.13 9.33
N ARG A 201 13.81 10.80 10.24
CA ARG A 201 15.19 11.29 10.21
C ARG A 201 15.90 10.94 8.90
N TYR A 202 15.66 9.73 8.39
CA TYR A 202 16.26 9.26 7.14
C TYR A 202 15.40 9.58 5.91
N ALA A 203 14.08 9.53 6.03
CA ALA A 203 13.11 9.76 4.95
C ALA A 203 12.13 10.93 5.27
N PRO A 204 12.64 12.17 5.35
CA PRO A 204 11.86 13.32 5.85
C PRO A 204 10.70 13.71 4.94
N GLU A 205 10.82 13.50 3.63
CA GLU A 205 9.84 13.97 2.64
C GLU A 205 9.13 12.83 1.89
N HIS A 206 9.57 11.58 2.06
CA HIS A 206 9.03 10.45 1.30
C HIS A 206 7.64 10.07 1.83
N PHE A 207 6.77 9.57 0.96
CA PHE A 207 5.55 8.91 1.41
C PHE A 207 5.88 7.61 2.15
N LEU A 208 5.14 7.33 3.22
CA LEU A 208 5.18 6.03 3.90
C LEU A 208 3.88 5.28 3.64
N LEU A 209 3.98 4.06 3.11
CA LEU A 209 2.87 3.10 3.09
C LEU A 209 2.83 2.41 4.45
N VAL A 210 1.75 2.63 5.20
CA VAL A 210 1.60 2.18 6.59
C VAL A 210 0.56 1.09 6.71
N PRO A 211 0.94 -0.20 6.57
CA PRO A 211 0.05 -1.31 6.90
C PRO A 211 -0.07 -1.51 8.41
N GLY A 212 -1.23 -2.04 8.83
CA GLY A 212 -1.41 -2.57 10.18
C GLY A 212 -2.21 -1.70 11.16
N VAL A 213 -2.77 -0.57 10.70
CA VAL A 213 -3.74 0.19 11.51
C VAL A 213 -5.02 -0.65 11.71
N GLY A 214 -5.55 -0.64 12.94
CA GLY A 214 -6.73 -1.41 13.32
C GLY A 214 -6.44 -2.91 13.51
N ALA A 215 -6.49 -3.71 12.45
CA ALA A 215 -6.47 -5.18 12.55
C ALA A 215 -5.19 -5.80 13.14
N GLN A 216 -4.07 -5.06 13.14
CA GLN A 216 -2.80 -5.48 13.76
C GLN A 216 -2.49 -4.68 15.04
N GLY A 217 -3.45 -3.88 15.53
CA GLY A 217 -3.33 -3.10 16.76
C GLY A 217 -2.63 -1.75 16.63
N GLY A 218 -2.24 -1.32 15.42
CA GLY A 218 -1.67 0.01 15.21
C GLY A 218 -2.70 1.13 15.38
N SER A 219 -2.33 2.20 16.07
CA SER A 219 -3.13 3.42 16.23
C SER A 219 -2.86 4.41 15.09
N LEU A 220 -3.93 4.94 14.49
CA LEU A 220 -3.83 6.01 13.49
C LEU A 220 -3.20 7.27 14.11
N GLN A 221 -3.62 7.63 15.32
CA GLN A 221 -3.15 8.81 16.04
C GLN A 221 -1.65 8.74 16.34
N GLU A 222 -1.15 7.57 16.78
CA GLU A 222 0.30 7.41 16.99
C GLU A 222 1.10 7.49 15.69
N VAL A 223 0.59 6.87 14.62
CA VAL A 223 1.21 6.95 13.29
C VAL A 223 1.26 8.41 12.81
N CYS A 224 0.18 9.17 12.97
CA CYS A 224 0.14 10.58 12.60
C CYS A 224 1.08 11.42 13.47
N LYS A 225 1.02 11.27 14.80
CA LYS A 225 1.86 12.00 15.76
C LYS A 225 3.35 11.95 15.44
N TYR A 226 3.85 10.82 14.96
CA TYR A 226 5.29 10.64 14.69
C TYR A 226 5.65 10.60 13.21
N GLY A 227 4.67 10.33 12.35
CA GLY A 227 4.89 10.04 10.94
C GLY A 227 4.32 11.07 9.98
N ILE A 228 3.39 11.93 10.37
CA ILE A 228 2.80 12.91 9.46
C ILE A 228 3.80 14.04 9.16
N ILE A 229 3.76 14.57 7.94
CA ILE A 229 4.54 15.73 7.49
C ILE A 229 3.60 16.77 6.88
N LYS A 230 4.13 17.95 6.52
CA LYS A 230 3.36 19.08 5.97
C LYS A 230 2.39 18.67 4.84
N ASP A 231 2.83 17.79 3.95
CA ASP A 231 2.02 17.31 2.82
C ASP A 231 1.35 15.95 3.10
N CYS A 232 1.00 15.68 4.37
CA CYS A 232 0.60 14.39 4.94
C CYS A 232 1.73 13.33 4.92
N GLY A 233 2.23 12.95 3.74
CA GLY A 233 3.33 11.99 3.55
C GLY A 233 3.06 10.57 4.07
N LEU A 234 1.80 10.20 4.27
CA LEU A 234 1.36 8.89 4.72
C LEU A 234 0.33 8.31 3.75
N LEU A 235 0.30 6.99 3.63
CA LEU A 235 -0.79 6.20 3.06
C LEU A 235 -1.10 5.07 4.03
N VAL A 236 -2.18 5.17 4.79
CA VAL A 236 -2.53 4.16 5.80
C VAL A 236 -3.35 3.05 5.13
N ASN A 237 -2.80 1.84 5.13
CA ASN A 237 -3.48 0.69 4.55
C ASN A 237 -4.41 -0.01 5.55
N SER A 238 -5.68 -0.14 5.17
CA SER A 238 -6.67 -0.98 5.86
C SER A 238 -7.32 -1.93 4.87
N SER A 239 -7.23 -3.23 5.17
CA SER A 239 -7.74 -4.31 4.33
C SER A 239 -8.94 -4.95 5.01
N ARG A 240 -8.72 -6.03 5.78
CA ARG A 240 -9.73 -6.82 6.49
C ARG A 240 -10.71 -5.99 7.34
N GLY A 241 -10.26 -4.90 7.96
CA GLY A 241 -11.12 -4.03 8.77
C GLY A 241 -12.17 -3.26 7.97
N ILE A 242 -12.02 -3.20 6.65
CA ILE A 242 -12.96 -2.59 5.71
C ILE A 242 -13.66 -3.68 4.91
N ILE A 243 -12.91 -4.50 4.16
CA ILE A 243 -13.50 -5.40 3.16
C ILE A 243 -14.25 -6.58 3.78
N TYR A 244 -13.91 -7.00 5.00
CA TYR A 244 -14.62 -8.06 5.74
C TYR A 244 -15.33 -7.54 6.98
N ALA A 245 -15.71 -6.26 6.98
CA ALA A 245 -16.49 -5.70 8.07
C ALA A 245 -17.90 -6.34 8.18
N ASP A 246 -18.36 -6.98 7.09
CA ASP A 246 -19.59 -7.76 7.01
C ASP A 246 -19.45 -8.80 5.88
N ASN A 247 -20.15 -9.92 5.98
CA ASN A 247 -20.18 -11.03 5.03
C ASN A 247 -21.60 -11.34 4.49
N GLY A 248 -22.59 -10.51 4.83
CA GLY A 248 -23.95 -10.57 4.33
C GLY A 248 -24.15 -9.80 3.01
N ARG A 249 -25.41 -9.49 2.70
CA ARG A 249 -25.77 -8.73 1.50
C ARG A 249 -25.39 -7.24 1.59
N ASP A 250 -25.20 -6.73 2.80
CA ASP A 250 -24.82 -5.35 3.07
C ASP A 250 -23.30 -5.15 3.17
N PHE A 251 -22.49 -6.15 2.79
CA PHE A 251 -21.02 -6.11 2.93
C PHE A 251 -20.40 -4.83 2.37
N ALA A 252 -20.83 -4.39 1.17
CA ALA A 252 -20.28 -3.22 0.50
C ALA A 252 -20.67 -1.92 1.21
N SER A 253 -21.93 -1.79 1.65
CA SER A 253 -22.38 -0.59 2.39
C SER A 253 -21.72 -0.51 3.77
N THR A 254 -21.50 -1.65 4.43
CA THR A 254 -20.72 -1.72 5.66
C THR A 254 -19.25 -1.35 5.43
N ALA A 255 -18.63 -1.81 4.33
CA ALA A 255 -17.27 -1.42 3.96
C ALA A 255 -17.16 0.10 3.75
N ALA A 256 -18.12 0.71 3.06
CA ALA A 256 -18.23 2.15 2.87
C ALA A 256 -18.25 2.90 4.21
N ARG A 257 -19.08 2.43 5.16
CA ARG A 257 -19.17 3.01 6.50
C ARG A 257 -17.84 2.91 7.25
N LYS A 258 -17.15 1.77 7.18
CA LYS A 258 -15.82 1.61 7.81
C LYS A 258 -14.75 2.48 7.16
N ALA A 259 -14.76 2.63 5.85
CA ALA A 259 -13.88 3.55 5.14
C ALA A 259 -14.16 5.01 5.54
N LYS A 260 -15.44 5.40 5.64
CA LYS A 260 -15.86 6.73 6.09
C LYS A 260 -15.47 7.02 7.54
N GLU A 261 -15.69 6.07 8.46
CA GLU A 261 -15.26 6.20 9.86
C GLU A 261 -13.76 6.50 9.96
N MET A 262 -12.94 5.82 9.15
CA MET A 262 -11.49 6.06 9.12
C MET A 262 -11.13 7.39 8.43
N GLN A 263 -11.83 7.76 7.34
CA GLN A 263 -11.63 9.04 6.67
C GLN A 263 -11.93 10.22 7.60
N LEU A 264 -12.98 10.15 8.42
CA LEU A 264 -13.29 11.21 9.39
C LEU A 264 -12.16 11.41 10.42
N GLN A 265 -11.56 10.32 10.90
CA GLN A 265 -10.39 10.41 11.78
C GLN A 265 -9.18 11.01 11.05
N MET A 266 -8.98 10.65 9.78
CA MET A 266 -7.91 11.22 8.96
C MET A 266 -8.12 12.72 8.68
N GLU A 267 -9.36 13.16 8.48
CA GLU A 267 -9.71 14.56 8.33
C GLU A 267 -9.35 15.38 9.57
N GLU A 268 -9.60 14.86 10.78
CA GLU A 268 -9.17 15.50 12.02
C GLU A 268 -7.64 15.67 12.07
N GLU A 269 -6.87 14.64 11.73
CA GLU A 269 -5.41 14.69 11.70
C GLU A 269 -4.88 15.67 10.62
N LEU A 270 -5.52 15.72 9.45
CA LEU A 270 -5.15 16.66 8.38
C LEU A 270 -5.46 18.12 8.74
N ASN A 271 -6.53 18.38 9.49
CA ASN A 271 -6.87 19.73 9.95
C ASN A 271 -5.90 20.27 11.03
N ASN A 272 -5.10 19.39 11.63
CA ASN A 272 -4.09 19.74 12.64
C ASN A 272 -2.69 20.01 12.03
N LEU A 273 -2.53 19.88 10.70
CA LEU A 273 -1.30 20.20 9.96
C LEU A 273 -1.11 21.71 9.77
#